data_AF-A0A7C3EQ31-F1
#
_entry.id   AF-A0A7C3EQ31-F1
#
_cell.length_a   1.000
_cell.length_b   1.000
_cell.length_c   1.000
_cell.angle_alpha   90.00
_cell.angle_beta   90.00
_cell.angle_gamma   90.00
#
_symmetry.space_group_name_H-M   'P 1'
#
loop_
_entity.id
_entity.type
_entity.pdbx_description
1 polymer ?
#
loop_
_entity_poly.entity_id
_entity_poly.type
_entity_poly.pdbx_seq_one_letter_code
_entity_poly.pdbx_strand_id
1 'polypeptide(L)'
;MISDRSGSGWAAVLAALAAAAAAAQTAGRATEGTVKVFILAGQSNMEGKAPNKLFDYQAEAPETKDLFKHLRKDGKWIVRDDVFIKYLDRKGPLTIGYGSPGRTGVELEFGTMMGDHFDDPVLLIKAAWGGHSLARNFRPPSAGLPPDDVLQKELAQAQDRVKKSNEKQKKDEPLPTMDDIRKPYGSSYRNMMAEVKETFEKYETLFPELKGRKLELTGFVWFQGWNDQYGGAENEYASNMKHFIHDVRKDLGVPNLPFVIAAMGQNGSKPATGAMLTIREAQMSMSDVPEFKGNVKAFRTDLLVDKAAEELYPNWRKDIKAWEKVGGDFGYHYLGSAIWFTRIGHAMGEAMLELCRKQ
;
A
#
# COMPACT_ATOMS: atom_id res chain seq x y z
N MET A 1 -27.37 26.46 79.09
CA MET A 1 -26.31 25.74 78.36
C MET A 1 -26.85 24.39 77.96
N ILE A 2 -27.02 24.16 76.66
CA ILE A 2 -26.72 22.93 75.90
C ILE A 2 -27.16 23.22 74.47
N SER A 3 -26.24 22.93 73.55
CA SER A 3 -26.23 23.25 72.13
C SER A 3 -27.18 22.37 71.32
N ASP A 4 -27.85 22.96 70.33
CA ASP A 4 -28.45 22.21 69.23
C ASP A 4 -27.49 22.19 68.03
N ARG A 5 -27.11 20.99 67.60
CA ARG A 5 -26.36 20.68 66.39
C ARG A 5 -27.31 19.97 65.45
N SER A 6 -27.84 20.66 64.46
CA SER A 6 -28.34 20.01 63.23
C SER A 6 -28.51 21.05 62.12
N GLY A 7 -27.85 20.85 60.97
CA GLY A 7 -28.11 21.70 59.81
C GLY A 7 -27.10 21.65 58.66
N SER A 8 -25.90 21.10 58.83
CA SER A 8 -24.84 21.22 57.81
C SER A 8 -24.58 19.97 56.96
N GLY A 9 -25.36 18.89 57.12
CA GLY A 9 -25.10 17.61 56.43
C GLY A 9 -25.70 17.49 55.02
N TRP A 10 -26.84 18.14 54.75
CA TRP A 10 -27.60 17.89 53.52
C TRP A 10 -27.22 18.83 52.35
N ALA A 11 -26.76 20.04 52.64
CA ALA A 11 -26.31 20.98 51.61
C ALA A 11 -24.98 20.54 50.95
N ALA A 12 -24.10 19.89 51.70
CA ALA A 12 -22.81 19.40 51.19
C ALA A 12 -22.96 18.21 50.24
N VAL A 13 -23.96 17.35 50.46
CA VAL A 13 -24.21 16.15 49.62
C VAL A 13 -24.85 16.53 48.28
N LEU A 14 -25.72 17.54 48.25
CA LEU A 14 -26.31 18.05 47.00
C LEU A 14 -25.30 18.83 46.14
N ALA A 15 -24.37 19.57 46.76
CA ALA A 15 -23.29 20.24 46.03
C ALA A 15 -22.28 19.24 45.42
N ALA A 16 -22.00 18.13 46.11
CA ALA A 16 -21.12 17.08 45.60
C ALA A 16 -21.74 16.28 44.42
N LEU A 17 -23.06 16.11 44.40
CA LEU A 17 -23.77 15.45 43.30
C LEU A 17 -23.89 16.35 42.04
N ALA A 18 -24.02 17.66 42.22
CA ALA A 18 -24.00 18.61 41.10
C ALA A 18 -22.60 18.76 40.48
N ALA A 19 -21.53 18.71 41.29
CA ALA A 19 -20.16 18.71 40.80
C ALA A 19 -19.79 17.40 40.09
N ALA A 20 -20.32 16.25 40.51
CA ALA A 20 -20.14 14.98 39.82
C ALA A 20 -20.90 14.91 38.47
N ALA A 21 -22.07 15.54 38.37
CA ALA A 21 -22.80 15.65 37.09
C ALA A 21 -22.12 16.61 36.09
N ALA A 22 -21.47 17.67 36.58
CA ALA A 22 -20.67 18.57 35.73
C ALA A 22 -19.31 17.97 35.34
N ALA A 23 -18.70 17.14 36.20
CA ALA A 23 -17.46 16.42 35.89
C ALA A 23 -17.66 15.17 35.00
N ALA A 24 -18.88 14.65 34.91
CA ALA A 24 -19.23 13.58 33.96
C ALA A 24 -19.49 14.09 32.53
N GLN A 25 -19.63 15.40 32.33
CA GLN A 25 -19.86 16.02 31.01
C GLN A 25 -18.59 16.45 30.28
N THR A 26 -17.41 16.24 30.87
CA THR A 26 -16.11 16.38 30.18
C THR A 26 -15.54 15.04 29.70
N ALA A 27 -16.30 13.94 29.83
CA ALA A 27 -16.02 12.69 29.15
C ALA A 27 -16.35 12.83 27.65
N GLY A 28 -15.38 13.36 26.90
CA GLY A 28 -15.27 13.22 25.45
C GLY A 28 -16.42 13.83 24.66
N ARG A 29 -16.34 15.13 24.38
CA ARG A 29 -16.68 15.53 23.01
C ARG A 29 -15.75 14.71 22.11
N ALA A 30 -16.30 13.73 21.40
CA ALA A 30 -15.63 13.16 20.25
C ALA A 30 -15.13 14.35 19.43
N THR A 31 -13.82 14.44 19.21
CA THR A 31 -13.28 15.51 18.36
C THR A 31 -14.00 15.40 17.02
N GLU A 32 -14.78 16.44 16.69
CA GLU A 32 -15.50 16.54 15.42
C GLU A 32 -14.45 16.61 14.31
N GLY A 33 -14.13 15.46 13.71
CA GLY A 33 -13.15 15.38 12.64
C GLY A 33 -13.01 13.96 12.13
N THR A 34 -12.74 13.84 10.84
CA THR A 34 -12.44 12.54 10.23
C THR A 34 -10.94 12.38 10.03
N VAL A 35 -10.55 11.18 9.63
CA VAL A 35 -9.23 10.89 9.06
C VAL A 35 -9.48 10.13 7.77
N LYS A 36 -8.95 10.62 6.66
CA LYS A 36 -9.07 9.95 5.36
C LYS A 36 -8.06 8.81 5.29
N VAL A 37 -8.55 7.59 5.12
CA VAL A 37 -7.72 6.38 5.13
C VAL A 37 -7.56 5.83 3.72
N PHE A 38 -6.32 5.59 3.30
CA PHE A 38 -6.01 4.97 2.02
C PHE A 38 -5.20 3.69 2.22
N ILE A 39 -5.59 2.63 1.51
CA ILE A 39 -4.85 1.37 1.50
C ILE A 39 -3.91 1.35 0.31
N LEU A 40 -2.63 1.09 0.56
CA LEU A 40 -1.58 0.91 -0.45
C LEU A 40 -1.16 -0.57 -0.47
N ALA A 41 -1.65 -1.33 -1.43
CA ALA A 41 -1.44 -2.77 -1.49
C ALA A 41 -0.72 -3.23 -2.77
N GLY A 42 0.05 -4.31 -2.65
CA GLY A 42 0.69 -4.93 -3.80
C GLY A 42 1.95 -5.70 -3.44
N GLN A 43 2.90 -5.75 -4.37
CA GLN A 43 4.17 -6.46 -4.19
C GLN A 43 5.35 -5.50 -3.97
N SER A 44 6.57 -5.94 -4.29
CA SER A 44 7.81 -5.20 -4.13
C SER A 44 7.82 -3.76 -4.65
N ASN A 45 7.10 -3.44 -5.73
CA ASN A 45 7.00 -2.06 -6.20
C ASN A 45 6.10 -1.20 -5.33
N MET A 46 5.00 -1.75 -4.79
CA MET A 46 4.28 -1.06 -3.72
C MET A 46 5.14 -0.94 -2.46
N GLU A 47 5.96 -1.95 -2.11
CA GLU A 47 6.88 -1.85 -0.96
C GLU A 47 7.78 -0.62 -1.07
N GLY A 48 8.16 -0.20 -2.27
CA GLY A 48 9.07 0.93 -2.51
C GLY A 48 10.52 0.48 -2.64
N LYS A 49 11.09 0.70 -3.83
CA LYS A 49 12.43 0.22 -4.20
C LYS A 49 13.37 1.33 -4.69
N ALA A 50 13.02 2.60 -4.57
CA ALA A 50 13.96 3.67 -4.86
C ALA A 50 14.87 3.95 -3.65
N PRO A 51 16.20 3.88 -3.77
CA PRO A 51 17.11 4.16 -2.64
C PRO A 51 16.98 5.59 -2.13
N ASN A 52 16.99 5.79 -0.81
CA ASN A 52 16.91 7.14 -0.23
C ASN A 52 18.10 8.03 -0.65
N LYS A 53 19.29 7.45 -0.81
CA LYS A 53 20.45 8.18 -1.32
C LYS A 53 20.26 8.73 -2.73
N LEU A 54 19.49 8.02 -3.56
CA LEU A 54 19.16 8.49 -4.92
C LEU A 54 18.16 9.65 -4.85
N PHE A 55 17.15 9.56 -3.98
CA PHE A 55 16.28 10.68 -3.66
C PHE A 55 17.08 11.90 -3.20
N ASP A 56 18.00 11.73 -2.24
CA ASP A 56 18.83 12.82 -1.70
C ASP A 56 19.64 13.51 -2.81
N TYR A 57 20.31 12.72 -3.68
CA TYR A 57 21.06 13.25 -4.81
C TYR A 57 20.15 14.01 -5.79
N GLN A 58 19.06 13.38 -6.25
CA GLN A 58 18.20 13.94 -7.29
C GLN A 58 17.36 15.13 -6.80
N ALA A 59 17.11 15.26 -5.50
CA ALA A 59 16.44 16.43 -4.93
C ALA A 59 17.32 17.70 -4.91
N GLU A 60 18.64 17.55 -5.05
CA GLU A 60 19.59 18.66 -5.04
C GLU A 60 20.20 18.94 -6.42
N ALA A 61 20.26 17.91 -7.28
CA ALA A 61 20.78 18.00 -8.64
C ALA A 61 20.01 19.04 -9.50
N PRO A 62 20.69 19.99 -10.18
CA PRO A 62 20.05 21.06 -10.96
C PRO A 62 19.02 20.58 -11.99
N GLU A 63 19.27 19.42 -12.59
CA GLU A 63 18.44 18.78 -13.62
C GLU A 63 17.12 18.20 -13.09
N THR A 64 17.02 17.91 -11.79
CA THR A 64 15.90 17.15 -11.21
C THR A 64 15.30 17.78 -9.96
N LYS A 65 15.97 18.73 -9.30
CA LYS A 65 15.54 19.36 -8.04
C LYS A 65 14.11 19.90 -8.09
N ASP A 66 13.68 20.44 -9.24
CA ASP A 66 12.36 21.04 -9.39
C ASP A 66 11.24 19.99 -9.28
N LEU A 67 11.50 18.73 -9.65
CA LEU A 67 10.57 17.61 -9.49
C LEU A 67 10.30 17.28 -8.01
N PHE A 68 11.26 17.56 -7.13
CA PHE A 68 11.16 17.20 -5.70
C PHE A 68 10.90 18.42 -4.81
N LYS A 69 10.81 19.63 -5.38
CA LYS A 69 10.76 20.88 -4.63
C LYS A 69 9.60 20.92 -3.62
N HIS A 70 8.43 20.39 -3.98
CA HIS A 70 7.25 20.36 -3.11
C HIS A 70 7.39 19.37 -1.95
N LEU A 71 8.33 18.44 -2.01
CA LEU A 71 8.63 17.47 -0.94
C LEU A 71 9.74 17.96 0.01
N ARG A 72 10.24 19.19 -0.20
CA ARG A 72 11.44 19.73 0.45
C ARG A 72 11.15 21.06 1.13
N LYS A 73 11.73 21.26 2.31
CA LYS A 73 11.73 22.53 3.04
C LYS A 73 13.08 22.73 3.71
N ASP A 74 13.69 23.90 3.50
CA ASP A 74 14.98 24.28 4.10
C ASP A 74 16.10 23.23 3.90
N GLY A 75 16.18 22.64 2.70
CA GLY A 75 17.17 21.61 2.38
C GLY A 75 16.94 20.26 3.07
N LYS A 76 15.74 20.00 3.61
CA LYS A 76 15.36 18.74 4.26
C LYS A 76 14.09 18.17 3.64
N TRP A 77 13.93 16.86 3.76
CA TRP A 77 12.66 16.20 3.42
C TRP A 77 11.60 16.65 4.40
N ILE A 78 10.43 17.00 3.87
CA ILE A 78 9.30 17.33 4.72
C ILE A 78 8.93 16.09 5.53
N VAL A 79 8.71 16.31 6.82
CA VAL A 79 8.00 15.39 7.71
C VAL A 79 6.63 16.03 7.89
N ARG A 80 5.61 15.41 7.29
CA ARG A 80 4.23 15.89 7.38
C ARG A 80 3.73 15.76 8.83
N ASP A 81 2.83 16.62 9.27
CA ASP A 81 2.16 16.55 10.58
C ASP A 81 0.67 16.19 10.45
N ASP A 82 0.19 16.08 9.21
CA ASP A 82 -1.19 15.81 8.82
C ASP A 82 -1.34 14.53 7.97
N VAL A 83 -0.23 13.92 7.56
CA VAL A 83 -0.23 12.64 6.84
C VAL A 83 0.59 11.61 7.61
N PHE A 84 -0.02 10.47 7.90
CA PHE A 84 0.57 9.37 8.67
C PHE A 84 0.59 8.10 7.84
N ILE A 85 1.50 7.18 8.17
CA ILE A 85 1.61 5.90 7.50
C ILE A 85 1.92 4.77 8.50
N LYS A 86 1.31 3.61 8.28
CA LYS A 86 1.65 2.32 8.89
C LYS A 86 2.16 1.38 7.82
N TYR A 87 3.37 0.85 7.99
CA TYR A 87 3.94 -0.17 7.12
C TYR A 87 4.81 -1.17 7.89
N LEU A 88 4.36 -2.42 7.97
CA LEU A 88 4.98 -3.45 8.81
C LEU A 88 5.09 -2.95 10.26
N ASP A 89 6.25 -3.05 10.88
CA ASP A 89 6.57 -2.55 12.22
C ASP A 89 6.79 -1.02 12.28
N ARG A 90 6.95 -0.36 11.13
CA ARG A 90 7.18 1.08 11.04
C ARG A 90 5.87 1.85 10.98
N LYS A 91 5.87 3.00 11.65
CA LYS A 91 4.76 3.96 11.64
C LYS A 91 5.25 5.36 11.96
N GLY A 92 4.46 6.35 11.57
CA GLY A 92 4.66 7.73 11.98
C GLY A 92 4.19 8.71 10.91
N PRO A 93 4.61 9.98 11.03
CA PRO A 93 4.31 10.96 10.03
C PRO A 93 5.03 10.66 8.71
N LEU A 94 4.42 11.06 7.59
CA LEU A 94 4.91 10.76 6.26
C LEU A 94 6.17 11.55 5.95
N THR A 95 7.19 10.82 5.52
CA THR A 95 8.44 11.32 4.97
C THR A 95 9.11 10.18 4.17
N ILE A 96 10.34 10.35 3.71
CA ILE A 96 11.11 9.27 3.07
C ILE A 96 11.31 8.08 4.04
N GLY A 97 11.56 6.88 3.51
CA GLY A 97 12.00 5.73 4.31
C GLY A 97 10.92 4.73 4.68
N TYR A 98 9.68 4.89 4.20
CA TYR A 98 8.62 3.89 4.29
C TYR A 98 8.62 2.91 3.10
N GLY A 99 9.75 2.81 2.40
CA GLY A 99 10.01 1.79 1.39
C GLY A 99 10.53 0.48 2.00
N SER A 100 11.20 -0.36 1.20
CA SER A 100 12.14 -1.37 1.73
C SER A 100 13.27 -0.73 2.58
N PRO A 101 14.08 -1.48 3.35
CA PRO A 101 15.14 -0.88 4.16
C PRO A 101 16.04 0.08 3.37
N GLY A 102 16.12 1.33 3.82
CA GLY A 102 16.88 2.40 3.16
C GLY A 102 16.26 2.91 1.84
N ARG A 103 14.97 2.66 1.61
CA ARG A 103 14.26 2.99 0.38
C ARG A 103 12.95 3.72 0.64
N THR A 104 12.42 4.32 -0.42
CA THR A 104 11.12 5.00 -0.49
C THR A 104 10.38 4.52 -1.72
N GLY A 105 9.05 4.52 -1.68
CA GLY A 105 8.19 4.14 -2.79
C GLY A 105 7.24 5.25 -3.22
N VAL A 106 6.14 4.83 -3.83
CA VAL A 106 5.07 5.71 -4.30
C VAL A 106 4.33 6.42 -3.16
N GLU A 107 4.45 5.92 -1.92
CA GLU A 107 3.74 6.44 -0.76
C GLU A 107 4.07 7.91 -0.46
N LEU A 108 5.29 8.35 -0.75
CA LEU A 108 5.72 9.72 -0.45
C LEU A 108 4.91 10.72 -1.29
N GLU A 109 4.97 10.60 -2.62
CA GLU A 109 4.26 11.50 -3.51
C GLU A 109 2.74 11.36 -3.38
N PHE A 110 2.24 10.11 -3.37
CA PHE A 110 0.80 9.85 -3.23
C PHE A 110 0.25 10.47 -1.94
N GLY A 111 0.92 10.22 -0.81
CA GLY A 111 0.49 10.71 0.49
C GLY A 111 0.57 12.23 0.62
N THR A 112 1.63 12.86 0.09
CA THR A 112 1.71 14.33 0.02
C THR A 112 0.55 14.91 -0.77
N MET A 113 0.21 14.35 -1.94
CA MET A 113 -0.92 14.83 -2.72
C MET A 113 -2.27 14.67 -2.00
N MET A 114 -2.46 13.59 -1.23
CA MET A 114 -3.68 13.44 -0.43
C MET A 114 -3.73 14.48 0.69
N GLY A 115 -2.63 14.68 1.42
CA GLY A 115 -2.56 15.69 2.49
C GLY A 115 -2.71 17.12 1.99
N ASP A 116 -2.25 17.43 0.78
CA ASP A 116 -2.45 18.75 0.17
C ASP A 116 -3.90 18.98 -0.30
N HIS A 117 -4.67 17.91 -0.47
CA HIS A 117 -6.05 17.97 -0.97
C HIS A 117 -7.11 17.99 0.14
N PHE A 118 -6.93 17.17 1.18
CA PHE A 118 -7.92 17.01 2.24
C PHE A 118 -7.59 17.89 3.45
N ASP A 119 -8.58 18.61 3.97
CA ASP A 119 -8.45 19.37 5.23
C ASP A 119 -8.34 18.43 6.46
N ASP A 120 -8.94 17.23 6.36
CA ASP A 120 -8.82 16.18 7.37
C ASP A 120 -7.47 15.45 7.24
N PRO A 121 -6.84 15.02 8.36
CA PRO A 121 -5.63 14.23 8.32
C PRO A 121 -5.77 12.97 7.47
N VAL A 122 -4.66 12.53 6.89
CA VAL A 122 -4.58 11.33 6.05
C VAL A 122 -3.84 10.22 6.78
N LEU A 123 -4.34 8.99 6.70
CA LEU A 123 -3.66 7.79 7.17
C LEU A 123 -3.49 6.79 6.02
N LEU A 124 -2.24 6.44 5.73
CA LEU A 124 -1.86 5.42 4.77
C LEU A 124 -1.65 4.07 5.47
N ILE A 125 -2.36 3.04 5.03
CA ILE A 125 -2.17 1.66 5.49
C ILE A 125 -1.51 0.88 4.36
N LYS A 126 -0.24 0.54 4.54
CA LYS A 126 0.56 -0.12 3.48
C LYS A 126 0.65 -1.61 3.74
N ALA A 127 0.09 -2.40 2.82
CA ALA A 127 0.03 -3.86 2.85
C ALA A 127 0.73 -4.43 1.61
N ALA A 128 2.06 -4.43 1.64
CA ALA A 128 2.89 -4.79 0.49
C ALA A 128 3.97 -5.81 0.85
N TRP A 129 4.09 -6.85 0.02
CA TRP A 129 5.04 -7.95 0.21
C TRP A 129 5.64 -8.42 -1.11
N GLY A 130 6.98 -8.38 -1.21
CA GLY A 130 7.74 -8.84 -2.37
C GLY A 130 7.50 -10.32 -2.67
N GLY A 131 7.53 -10.68 -3.96
CA GLY A 131 7.35 -12.08 -4.37
C GLY A 131 5.90 -12.56 -4.44
N HIS A 132 4.93 -11.75 -4.00
CA HIS A 132 3.53 -12.18 -3.90
C HIS A 132 2.74 -11.89 -5.18
N SER A 133 1.90 -12.83 -5.61
CA SER A 133 1.08 -12.74 -6.83
C SER A 133 -0.42 -12.59 -6.52
N LEU A 134 -1.19 -12.09 -7.49
CA LEU A 134 -2.65 -12.03 -7.41
C LEU A 134 -3.26 -13.43 -7.56
N ALA A 135 -2.71 -14.27 -8.43
CA ALA A 135 -3.20 -15.63 -8.65
C ALA A 135 -3.02 -16.56 -7.45
N ARG A 136 -2.11 -16.25 -6.52
CA ARG A 136 -1.79 -17.08 -5.35
C ARG A 136 -1.95 -16.34 -4.02
N ASN A 137 -1.02 -15.45 -3.69
CA ASN A 137 -0.94 -14.87 -2.34
C ASN A 137 -2.09 -13.91 -2.02
N PHE A 138 -2.42 -13.03 -2.97
CA PHE A 138 -3.54 -12.10 -2.89
C PHE A 138 -4.83 -12.68 -3.49
N ARG A 139 -4.85 -13.98 -3.80
CA ARG A 139 -6.01 -14.63 -4.42
C ARG A 139 -7.26 -14.35 -3.59
N PRO A 140 -8.28 -13.70 -4.17
CA PRO A 140 -9.46 -13.30 -3.42
C PRO A 140 -10.33 -14.53 -3.11
N PRO A 141 -11.04 -14.55 -1.96
CA PRO A 141 -11.85 -15.70 -1.54
C PRO A 141 -12.85 -16.18 -2.60
N SER A 142 -13.51 -15.26 -3.31
CA SER A 142 -14.52 -15.58 -4.34
C SER A 142 -13.92 -16.21 -5.61
N ALA A 143 -12.60 -16.10 -5.85
CA ALA A 143 -11.93 -16.80 -6.94
C ALA A 143 -11.70 -18.30 -6.67
N GLY A 144 -12.02 -18.79 -5.46
CA GLY A 144 -11.80 -20.20 -5.08
C GLY A 144 -10.32 -20.60 -5.06
N LEU A 145 -10.04 -21.89 -4.89
CA LEU A 145 -8.71 -22.45 -5.16
C LEU A 145 -8.60 -22.81 -6.65
N PRO A 146 -7.37 -22.93 -7.19
CA PRO A 146 -7.18 -23.57 -8.48
C PRO A 146 -7.76 -25.00 -8.49
N PRO A 147 -8.10 -25.53 -9.68
CA PRO A 147 -8.53 -26.91 -9.84
C PRO A 147 -7.56 -27.92 -9.23
N ASP A 148 -8.08 -29.07 -8.78
CA ASP A 148 -7.28 -30.08 -8.06
C ASP A 148 -6.10 -30.62 -8.89
N ASP A 149 -6.24 -30.76 -10.21
CA ASP A 149 -5.16 -31.19 -11.10
C ASP A 149 -4.00 -30.19 -11.14
N VAL A 150 -4.31 -28.88 -11.10
CA VAL A 150 -3.32 -27.81 -10.96
C VAL A 150 -2.61 -27.93 -9.60
N LEU A 151 -3.36 -28.10 -8.51
CA LEU A 151 -2.79 -28.25 -7.16
C LEU A 151 -1.90 -29.51 -7.04
N GLN A 152 -2.30 -30.63 -7.64
CA GLN A 152 -1.50 -31.86 -7.68
C GLN A 152 -0.21 -31.66 -8.48
N LYS A 153 -0.26 -30.91 -9.59
CA LYS A 153 0.94 -30.56 -10.36
C LYS A 153 1.89 -29.67 -9.55
N GLU A 154 1.36 -28.67 -8.83
CA GLU A 154 2.16 -27.83 -7.93
C GLU A 154 2.81 -28.65 -6.81
N LEU A 155 2.06 -29.59 -6.22
CA LEU A 155 2.57 -30.51 -5.20
C LEU A 155 3.72 -31.36 -5.74
N ALA A 156 3.53 -32.02 -6.89
CA ALA A 156 4.56 -32.84 -7.52
C ALA A 156 5.84 -32.04 -7.81
N GLN A 157 5.71 -30.81 -8.32
CA GLN A 157 6.84 -29.91 -8.56
C GLN A 157 7.53 -29.48 -7.26
N ALA A 158 6.77 -29.19 -6.21
CA ALA A 158 7.33 -28.81 -4.91
C ALA A 158 8.11 -29.97 -4.28
N GLN A 159 7.57 -31.18 -4.33
CA GLN A 159 8.24 -32.39 -3.84
C GLN A 159 9.50 -32.70 -4.65
N ASP A 160 9.46 -32.58 -5.98
CA ASP A 160 10.63 -32.76 -6.84
C ASP A 160 11.75 -31.75 -6.51
N ARG A 161 11.41 -30.47 -6.28
CA ARG A 161 12.39 -29.45 -5.85
C ARG A 161 13.05 -29.81 -4.52
N VAL A 162 12.27 -30.24 -3.51
CA VAL A 162 12.81 -30.60 -2.20
C VAL A 162 13.68 -31.85 -2.29
N LYS A 163 13.27 -32.88 -3.03
CA LYS A 163 14.09 -34.09 -3.29
C LYS A 163 15.45 -33.72 -3.88
N LYS A 164 15.46 -32.93 -4.96
CA LYS A 164 16.69 -32.47 -5.62
C LYS A 164 17.57 -31.62 -4.69
N SER A 165 16.95 -30.78 -3.86
CA SER A 165 17.67 -29.97 -2.86
C SER A 165 18.31 -30.84 -1.79
N ASN A 166 17.56 -31.81 -1.25
CA ASN A 166 18.04 -32.78 -0.25
C ASN A 166 19.23 -33.57 -0.77
N GLU A 167 19.15 -34.10 -1.99
CA GLU A 167 20.26 -34.80 -2.64
C GLU A 167 21.49 -33.88 -2.81
N LYS A 168 21.30 -32.67 -3.35
CA LYS A 168 22.39 -31.73 -3.62
C LYS A 168 23.07 -31.22 -2.34
N GLN A 169 22.30 -30.96 -1.30
CA GLN A 169 22.76 -30.35 -0.06
C GLN A 169 23.03 -31.36 1.05
N LYS A 170 22.82 -32.66 0.80
CA LYS A 170 22.89 -33.74 1.80
C LYS A 170 22.03 -33.45 3.04
N LYS A 171 20.79 -33.03 2.77
CA LYS A 171 19.77 -32.75 3.79
C LYS A 171 18.65 -33.78 3.72
N ASP A 172 17.81 -33.79 4.74
CA ASP A 172 16.60 -34.61 4.82
C ASP A 172 15.40 -33.75 5.24
N GLU A 173 15.14 -32.69 4.48
CA GLU A 173 13.97 -31.83 4.71
C GLU A 173 12.69 -32.60 4.30
N PRO A 174 11.61 -32.55 5.09
CA PRO A 174 10.37 -33.26 4.78
C PRO A 174 9.75 -32.76 3.48
N LEU A 175 9.13 -33.69 2.74
CA LEU A 175 8.46 -33.35 1.48
C LEU A 175 7.22 -32.48 1.74
N PRO A 176 6.97 -31.45 0.90
CA PRO A 176 5.75 -30.65 0.98
C PRO A 176 4.49 -31.50 0.87
N THR A 177 3.47 -31.09 1.61
CA THR A 177 2.12 -31.68 1.63
C THR A 177 1.14 -30.83 0.82
N MET A 178 -0.08 -31.34 0.59
CA MET A 178 -1.12 -30.54 -0.07
C MET A 178 -1.52 -29.30 0.77
N ASP A 179 -1.42 -29.38 2.09
CA ASP A 179 -1.67 -28.22 2.96
C ASP A 179 -0.60 -27.14 2.77
N ASP A 180 0.67 -27.52 2.54
CA ASP A 180 1.73 -26.58 2.21
C ASP A 180 1.51 -25.89 0.85
N ILE A 181 0.86 -26.56 -0.09
CA ILE A 181 0.48 -25.98 -1.38
C ILE A 181 -0.70 -25.02 -1.23
N ARG A 182 -1.72 -25.39 -0.45
CA ARG A 182 -2.95 -24.61 -0.25
C ARG A 182 -2.75 -23.38 0.65
N LYS A 183 -1.92 -23.50 1.71
CA LYS A 183 -1.74 -22.46 2.74
C LYS A 183 -1.37 -21.06 2.19
N PRO A 184 -0.50 -20.92 1.18
CA PRO A 184 -0.18 -19.61 0.61
C PRO A 184 -1.35 -18.94 -0.12
N TYR A 185 -2.34 -19.69 -0.60
CA TYR A 185 -3.47 -19.13 -1.33
C TYR A 185 -4.31 -18.19 -0.44
N GLY A 186 -4.45 -16.94 -0.90
CA GLY A 186 -5.14 -15.87 -0.17
C GLY A 186 -4.44 -15.42 1.11
N SER A 187 -3.22 -15.87 1.39
CA SER A 187 -2.51 -15.52 2.64
C SER A 187 -2.26 -14.02 2.76
N SER A 188 -1.85 -13.34 1.69
CA SER A 188 -1.63 -11.89 1.69
C SER A 188 -2.93 -11.09 1.63
N TYR A 189 -3.98 -11.64 1.02
CA TYR A 189 -5.32 -11.05 1.15
C TYR A 189 -5.74 -11.00 2.63
N ARG A 190 -5.64 -12.14 3.34
CA ARG A 190 -5.98 -12.21 4.77
C ARG A 190 -5.09 -11.31 5.62
N ASN A 191 -3.78 -11.29 5.35
CA ASN A 191 -2.85 -10.41 6.08
C ASN A 191 -3.16 -8.93 5.84
N MET A 192 -3.49 -8.53 4.60
CA MET A 192 -3.91 -7.16 4.30
C MET A 192 -5.15 -6.77 5.10
N MET A 193 -6.17 -7.62 5.14
CA MET A 193 -7.38 -7.37 5.93
C MET A 193 -7.08 -7.29 7.43
N ALA A 194 -6.16 -8.13 7.93
CA ALA A 194 -5.73 -8.08 9.32
C ALA A 194 -4.99 -6.77 9.66
N GLU A 195 -4.08 -6.29 8.79
CA GLU A 195 -3.38 -5.01 8.98
C GLU A 195 -4.34 -3.81 8.97
N VAL A 196 -5.33 -3.81 8.08
CA VAL A 196 -6.36 -2.77 8.03
C VAL A 196 -7.18 -2.80 9.31
N LYS A 197 -7.70 -3.97 9.70
CA LYS A 197 -8.49 -4.13 10.92
C LYS A 197 -7.72 -3.70 12.17
N GLU A 198 -6.49 -4.21 12.34
CA GLU A 198 -5.66 -3.86 13.49
C GLU A 198 -5.38 -2.36 13.55
N THR A 199 -5.09 -1.74 12.39
CA THR A 199 -4.86 -0.30 12.35
C THR A 199 -6.13 0.45 12.76
N PHE A 200 -7.31 0.07 12.26
CA PHE A 200 -8.58 0.70 12.67
C PHE A 200 -8.88 0.54 14.16
N GLU A 201 -8.54 -0.61 14.76
CA GLU A 201 -8.76 -0.85 16.18
C GLU A 201 -7.76 -0.09 17.08
N LYS A 202 -6.54 0.15 16.59
CA LYS A 202 -5.43 0.67 17.40
C LYS A 202 -4.93 2.06 16.99
N TYR A 203 -5.52 2.71 15.99
CA TYR A 203 -4.97 3.94 15.40
C TYR A 203 -4.70 5.04 16.44
N GLU A 204 -5.53 5.21 17.47
CA GLU A 204 -5.28 6.23 18.50
C GLU A 204 -4.02 5.96 19.34
N THR A 205 -3.65 4.68 19.50
CA THR A 205 -2.39 4.30 20.17
C THR A 205 -1.23 4.32 19.18
N LEU A 206 -1.48 3.99 17.92
CA LEU A 206 -0.47 4.02 16.87
C LEU A 206 -0.08 5.47 16.51
N PHE A 207 -1.05 6.38 16.54
CA PHE A 207 -0.99 7.78 16.13
C PHE A 207 -1.77 8.63 17.14
N PRO A 208 -1.17 8.99 18.28
CA PRO A 208 -1.81 9.82 19.30
C PRO A 208 -2.38 11.14 18.77
N GLU A 209 -1.81 11.67 17.68
CA GLU A 209 -2.24 12.87 16.96
C GLU A 209 -3.65 12.75 16.36
N LEU A 210 -4.10 11.51 16.10
CA LEU A 210 -5.40 11.21 15.50
C LEU A 210 -6.47 10.86 16.55
N LYS A 211 -6.12 10.86 17.84
CA LYS A 211 -6.99 10.42 18.93
C LYS A 211 -8.34 11.15 18.95
N GLY A 212 -9.43 10.38 19.03
CA GLY A 212 -10.79 10.89 19.06
C GLY A 212 -11.41 11.20 17.70
N ARG A 213 -10.66 11.11 16.59
CA ARG A 213 -11.16 11.35 15.22
C ARG A 213 -11.74 10.09 14.62
N LYS A 214 -12.74 10.19 13.75
CA LYS A 214 -13.31 9.01 13.09
C LYS A 214 -12.52 8.64 11.84
N LEU A 215 -12.02 7.41 11.75
CA LEU A 215 -11.44 6.91 10.50
C LEU A 215 -12.51 6.72 9.42
N GLU A 216 -12.23 7.21 8.23
CA GLU A 216 -13.05 7.06 7.03
C GLU A 216 -12.21 6.39 5.94
N LEU A 217 -12.60 5.18 5.53
CA LEU A 217 -11.90 4.51 4.43
C LEU A 217 -12.25 5.18 3.09
N THR A 218 -11.27 5.85 2.49
CA THR A 218 -11.46 6.79 1.38
C THR A 218 -10.98 6.23 0.04
N GLY A 219 -9.99 5.33 0.02
CA GLY A 219 -9.55 4.75 -1.25
C GLY A 219 -8.57 3.59 -1.13
N PHE A 220 -8.39 2.90 -2.25
CA PHE A 220 -7.49 1.77 -2.39
C PHE A 220 -6.59 1.95 -3.61
N VAL A 221 -5.31 1.69 -3.45
CA VAL A 221 -4.31 1.73 -4.51
C VAL A 221 -3.63 0.37 -4.64
N TRP A 222 -3.64 -0.17 -5.85
CA TRP A 222 -3.05 -1.45 -6.19
C TRP A 222 -1.83 -1.27 -7.10
N PHE A 223 -0.69 -1.80 -6.67
CA PHE A 223 0.53 -1.81 -7.48
C PHE A 223 1.24 -3.18 -7.45
N GLN A 224 0.83 -4.03 -8.38
CA GLN A 224 1.27 -5.42 -8.48
C GLN A 224 1.20 -5.90 -9.94
N GLY A 225 1.80 -7.06 -10.23
CA GLY A 225 1.55 -7.79 -11.47
C GLY A 225 2.73 -8.66 -11.92
N TRP A 226 3.95 -8.29 -11.53
CA TRP A 226 5.17 -8.93 -12.04
C TRP A 226 5.22 -10.45 -11.84
N ASN A 227 4.77 -10.94 -10.68
CA ASN A 227 4.84 -12.37 -10.36
C ASN A 227 3.71 -13.20 -10.97
N ASP A 228 2.71 -12.57 -11.57
CA ASP A 228 1.67 -13.27 -12.33
C ASP A 228 2.12 -13.52 -13.78
N GLN A 229 3.32 -13.12 -14.18
CA GLN A 229 3.85 -13.38 -15.53
C GLN A 229 4.32 -14.81 -15.77
N TYR A 230 4.22 -15.69 -14.77
CA TYR A 230 4.83 -17.02 -14.81
C TYR A 230 3.77 -18.09 -14.66
N GLY A 231 4.01 -19.23 -15.31
CA GLY A 231 3.19 -20.44 -15.13
C GLY A 231 1.77 -20.34 -15.68
N GLY A 232 1.45 -19.32 -16.51
CA GLY A 232 0.13 -19.13 -17.08
C GLY A 232 -0.82 -18.28 -16.23
N ALA A 233 -0.36 -17.78 -15.08
CA ALA A 233 -1.16 -16.97 -14.15
C ALA A 233 -1.69 -15.67 -14.78
N GLU A 234 -1.03 -15.15 -15.81
CA GLU A 234 -1.46 -13.96 -16.55
C GLU A 234 -2.86 -14.11 -17.16
N ASN A 235 -3.25 -15.34 -17.50
CA ASN A 235 -4.53 -15.65 -18.16
C ASN A 235 -5.72 -15.58 -17.19
N GLU A 236 -5.47 -15.65 -15.88
CA GLU A 236 -6.51 -15.49 -14.85
C GLU A 236 -6.57 -14.05 -14.30
N TYR A 237 -5.62 -13.19 -14.66
CA TYR A 237 -5.42 -11.91 -13.97
C TYR A 237 -6.67 -11.03 -13.99
N ALA A 238 -7.34 -10.90 -15.14
CA ALA A 238 -8.57 -10.10 -15.26
C ALA A 238 -9.68 -10.60 -14.35
N SER A 239 -9.93 -11.92 -14.33
CA SER A 239 -10.95 -12.52 -13.48
C SER A 239 -10.61 -12.37 -12.01
N ASN A 240 -9.36 -12.63 -11.62
CA ASN A 240 -8.90 -12.51 -10.24
C ASN A 240 -8.94 -11.05 -9.77
N MET A 241 -8.59 -10.08 -10.62
CA MET A 241 -8.63 -8.66 -10.28
C MET A 241 -10.07 -8.20 -10.04
N LYS A 242 -11.01 -8.66 -10.86
CA LYS A 242 -12.43 -8.39 -10.68
C LYS A 242 -12.94 -8.93 -9.33
N HIS A 243 -12.67 -10.20 -9.03
CA HIS A 243 -13.00 -10.81 -7.73
C HIS A 243 -12.34 -10.05 -6.57
N PHE A 244 -11.09 -9.64 -6.73
CA PHE A 244 -10.33 -8.93 -5.70
C PHE A 244 -10.97 -7.58 -5.36
N ILE A 245 -11.35 -6.79 -6.36
CA ILE A 245 -12.04 -5.51 -6.12
C ILE A 245 -13.38 -5.74 -5.40
N HIS A 246 -14.16 -6.74 -5.80
CA HIS A 246 -15.43 -7.05 -5.14
C HIS A 246 -15.24 -7.49 -3.68
N ASP A 247 -14.33 -8.43 -3.44
CA ASP A 247 -14.13 -8.98 -2.10
C ASP A 247 -13.53 -7.92 -1.15
N VAL A 248 -12.59 -7.09 -1.63
CA VAL A 248 -12.06 -5.96 -0.84
C VAL A 248 -13.18 -5.02 -0.43
N ARG A 249 -14.04 -4.61 -1.36
CA ARG A 249 -15.18 -3.71 -1.08
C ARG A 249 -16.18 -4.33 -0.11
N LYS A 250 -16.48 -5.61 -0.28
CA LYS A 250 -17.39 -6.37 0.57
C LYS A 250 -16.85 -6.50 1.98
N ASP A 251 -15.61 -6.97 2.14
CA ASP A 251 -15.01 -7.29 3.44
C ASP A 251 -14.69 -6.02 4.24
N LEU A 252 -14.41 -4.90 3.56
CA LEU A 252 -14.23 -3.59 4.20
C LEU A 252 -15.56 -2.84 4.40
N GLY A 253 -16.68 -3.35 3.88
CA GLY A 253 -18.00 -2.73 4.02
C GLY A 253 -18.18 -1.41 3.24
N VAL A 254 -17.37 -1.15 2.23
CA VAL A 254 -17.41 0.07 1.41
C VAL A 254 -17.66 -0.31 -0.06
N PRO A 255 -18.93 -0.49 -0.48
CA PRO A 255 -19.27 -1.05 -1.79
C PRO A 255 -18.79 -0.20 -2.97
N ASN A 256 -18.57 1.09 -2.73
CA ASN A 256 -18.09 2.05 -3.72
C ASN A 256 -16.71 2.60 -3.37
N LEU A 257 -15.82 1.83 -2.76
CA LEU A 257 -14.45 2.29 -2.49
C LEU A 257 -13.72 2.66 -3.80
N PRO A 258 -13.18 3.89 -3.96
CA PRO A 258 -12.29 4.26 -5.04
C PRO A 258 -11.12 3.30 -5.17
N PHE A 259 -10.86 2.84 -6.39
CA PHE A 259 -9.82 1.87 -6.65
C PHE A 259 -8.89 2.33 -7.77
N VAL A 260 -7.63 2.59 -7.45
CA VAL A 260 -6.61 2.98 -8.41
C VAL A 260 -5.68 1.81 -8.69
N ILE A 261 -5.40 1.56 -9.97
CA ILE A 261 -4.52 0.48 -10.43
C ILE A 261 -3.35 1.06 -11.21
N ALA A 262 -2.14 0.89 -10.69
CA ALA A 262 -0.93 1.22 -11.44
C ALA A 262 -0.57 0.04 -12.34
N ALA A 263 -0.98 0.12 -13.61
CA ALA A 263 -0.82 -0.97 -14.57
C ALA A 263 0.64 -1.16 -14.96
N MET A 264 1.05 -2.43 -15.15
CA MET A 264 2.42 -2.83 -15.40
C MET A 264 3.09 -2.02 -16.52
N GLY A 265 4.32 -1.59 -16.26
CA GLY A 265 5.08 -0.74 -17.18
C GLY A 265 6.58 -0.97 -17.15
N GLN A 266 7.04 -2.12 -16.63
CA GLN A 266 8.47 -2.45 -16.56
C GLN A 266 9.14 -2.65 -17.93
N ASN A 267 8.36 -2.70 -19.01
CA ASN A 267 8.85 -2.63 -20.40
C ASN A 267 9.52 -1.29 -20.74
N GLY A 268 9.31 -0.27 -19.92
CA GLY A 268 9.79 1.08 -20.18
C GLY A 268 9.26 1.61 -21.52
N SER A 269 10.10 2.28 -22.28
CA SER A 269 9.77 2.89 -23.58
C SER A 269 9.50 1.89 -24.69
N LYS A 270 9.83 0.61 -24.48
CA LYS A 270 9.56 -0.44 -25.48
C LYS A 270 8.10 -0.89 -25.37
N PRO A 271 7.48 -1.42 -26.43
CA PRO A 271 6.18 -2.06 -26.32
C PRO A 271 6.19 -3.19 -25.28
N ALA A 272 5.15 -3.27 -24.45
CA ALA A 272 4.93 -4.46 -23.62
C ALA A 272 4.59 -5.66 -24.52
N THR A 273 5.06 -6.85 -24.15
CA THR A 273 4.86 -8.09 -24.90
C THR A 273 4.58 -9.26 -23.97
N GLY A 274 4.01 -10.34 -24.51
CA GLY A 274 3.81 -11.59 -23.77
C GLY A 274 2.96 -11.40 -22.51
N ALA A 275 3.30 -12.12 -21.44
CA ALA A 275 2.54 -12.10 -20.19
C ALA A 275 2.41 -10.71 -19.56
N MET A 276 3.43 -9.84 -19.69
CA MET A 276 3.35 -8.45 -19.23
C MET A 276 2.21 -7.69 -19.91
N LEU A 277 2.08 -7.84 -21.24
CA LEU A 277 1.03 -7.20 -22.00
C LEU A 277 -0.33 -7.74 -21.55
N THR A 278 -0.48 -9.07 -21.45
CA THR A 278 -1.72 -9.70 -20.98
C THR A 278 -2.17 -9.14 -19.63
N ILE A 279 -1.25 -9.04 -18.65
CA ILE A 279 -1.57 -8.50 -17.32
C ILE A 279 -1.88 -7.02 -17.38
N ARG A 280 -1.12 -6.22 -18.15
CA ARG A 280 -1.36 -4.79 -18.29
C ARG A 280 -2.75 -4.54 -18.88
N GLU A 281 -3.13 -5.24 -19.94
CA GLU A 281 -4.45 -5.08 -20.54
C GLU A 281 -5.57 -5.54 -19.59
N ALA A 282 -5.36 -6.61 -18.82
CA ALA A 282 -6.27 -7.04 -17.77
C ALA A 282 -6.44 -5.99 -16.65
N GLN A 283 -5.37 -5.28 -16.29
CA GLN A 283 -5.41 -4.18 -15.32
C GLN A 283 -6.15 -2.97 -15.89
N MET A 284 -5.85 -2.60 -17.14
CA MET A 284 -6.49 -1.47 -17.82
C MET A 284 -8.00 -1.69 -17.97
N SER A 285 -8.42 -2.91 -18.34
CA SER A 285 -9.82 -3.24 -18.58
C SER A 285 -10.72 -3.09 -17.36
N MET A 286 -10.16 -3.05 -16.13
CA MET A 286 -10.95 -2.84 -14.92
C MET A 286 -11.65 -1.47 -14.88
N SER A 287 -11.13 -0.48 -15.60
CA SER A 287 -11.77 0.83 -15.75
C SER A 287 -13.05 0.77 -16.59
N ASP A 288 -13.15 -0.24 -17.46
CA ASP A 288 -14.24 -0.39 -18.44
C ASP A 288 -15.30 -1.41 -18.00
N VAL A 289 -15.08 -2.13 -16.90
CA VAL A 289 -16.09 -3.04 -16.33
C VAL A 289 -17.32 -2.21 -15.93
N PRO A 290 -18.53 -2.52 -16.43
CA PRO A 290 -19.70 -1.66 -16.25
C PRO A 290 -20.02 -1.31 -14.79
N GLU A 291 -19.87 -2.25 -13.86
CA GLU A 291 -20.14 -2.03 -12.43
C GLU A 291 -19.04 -1.25 -11.69
N PHE A 292 -17.90 -1.00 -12.35
CA PHE A 292 -16.77 -0.25 -11.82
C PHE A 292 -16.68 1.17 -12.41
N LYS A 293 -17.54 1.49 -13.36
CA LYS A 293 -17.55 2.78 -14.07
C LYS A 293 -17.60 3.95 -13.08
N GLY A 294 -16.61 4.85 -13.20
CA GLY A 294 -16.49 6.04 -12.36
C GLY A 294 -15.89 5.80 -10.98
N ASN A 295 -15.54 4.56 -10.62
CA ASN A 295 -15.04 4.21 -9.29
C ASN A 295 -13.78 3.32 -9.31
N VAL A 296 -13.35 2.87 -10.48
CA VAL A 296 -12.05 2.23 -10.69
C VAL A 296 -11.32 2.96 -11.81
N LYS A 297 -10.03 3.22 -11.61
CA LYS A 297 -9.18 3.86 -12.62
C LYS A 297 -7.83 3.16 -12.68
N ALA A 298 -7.49 2.65 -13.86
CA ALA A 298 -6.17 2.15 -14.18
C ALA A 298 -5.40 3.17 -15.03
N PHE A 299 -4.08 3.23 -14.83
CA PHE A 299 -3.20 4.03 -15.67
C PHE A 299 -1.89 3.30 -15.94
N ARG A 300 -1.26 3.64 -17.05
CA ARG A 300 -0.05 2.99 -17.55
C ARG A 300 1.22 3.60 -16.93
N THR A 301 1.98 2.78 -16.21
CA THR A 301 3.23 3.23 -15.58
C THR A 301 4.40 3.35 -16.55
N ASP A 302 4.35 2.71 -17.73
CA ASP A 302 5.40 2.81 -18.76
C ASP A 302 5.45 4.20 -19.43
N LEU A 303 4.38 4.98 -19.34
CA LEU A 303 4.35 6.37 -19.81
C LEU A 303 5.12 7.34 -18.90
N LEU A 304 5.55 6.87 -17.72
CA LEU A 304 6.15 7.70 -16.67
C LEU A 304 7.66 7.48 -16.51
N VAL A 305 8.25 6.72 -17.44
CA VAL A 305 9.68 6.33 -17.46
C VAL A 305 10.62 7.48 -17.16
N ASP A 306 11.58 7.21 -16.28
CA ASP A 306 12.81 7.98 -16.17
C ASP A 306 13.76 7.62 -17.32
N LYS A 307 13.82 8.48 -18.33
CA LYS A 307 14.63 8.27 -19.54
C LYS A 307 16.12 8.24 -19.24
N ALA A 308 16.58 8.99 -18.24
CA ALA A 308 17.99 9.02 -17.87
C ALA A 308 18.42 7.69 -17.24
N ALA A 309 17.57 7.11 -16.39
CA ALA A 309 17.80 5.77 -15.86
C ALA A 309 17.69 4.69 -16.96
N GLU A 310 16.70 4.82 -17.85
CA GLU A 310 16.49 3.86 -18.93
C GLU A 310 17.67 3.81 -19.92
N GLU A 311 18.27 4.95 -20.26
CA GLU A 311 19.40 5.05 -21.18
C GLU A 311 20.60 4.19 -20.73
N LEU A 312 20.85 4.11 -19.42
CA LEU A 312 21.92 3.29 -18.87
C LEU A 312 21.55 1.80 -18.79
N TYR A 313 20.28 1.43 -18.83
CA TYR A 313 19.83 0.04 -18.70
C TYR A 313 19.77 -0.67 -20.08
N PRO A 314 20.19 -1.95 -20.21
CA PRO A 314 20.65 -2.88 -19.17
C PRO A 314 22.16 -2.81 -18.89
N ASN A 315 22.88 -1.88 -19.53
CA ASN A 315 24.35 -1.82 -19.52
C ASN A 315 24.96 -1.10 -18.31
N TRP A 316 24.15 -0.69 -17.34
CA TRP A 316 24.53 0.17 -16.21
C TRP A 316 25.73 -0.32 -15.40
N ARG A 317 26.01 -1.63 -15.41
CA ARG A 317 27.21 -2.21 -14.78
C ARG A 317 28.52 -1.74 -15.39
N LYS A 318 28.50 -1.21 -16.62
CA LYS A 318 29.68 -0.62 -17.28
C LYS A 318 30.03 0.76 -16.71
N ASP A 319 29.07 1.45 -16.11
CA ASP A 319 29.27 2.75 -15.48
C ASP A 319 28.39 2.89 -14.22
N ILE A 320 28.87 2.28 -13.13
CA ILE A 320 28.17 2.29 -11.84
C ILE A 320 28.05 3.72 -11.30
N LYS A 321 29.03 4.59 -11.54
CA LYS A 321 29.00 5.97 -11.05
C LYS A 321 27.92 6.79 -11.73
N ALA A 322 27.69 6.58 -13.02
CA ALA A 322 26.54 7.17 -13.71
C ALA A 322 25.23 6.56 -13.21
N TRP A 323 25.18 5.25 -13.02
CA TRP A 323 23.99 4.54 -12.54
C TRP A 323 23.51 5.04 -11.17
N GLU A 324 24.43 5.25 -10.21
CA GLU A 324 24.10 5.71 -8.84
C GLU A 324 23.39 7.08 -8.79
N LYS A 325 23.39 7.84 -9.90
CA LYS A 325 22.73 9.14 -10.03
C LYS A 325 21.30 9.06 -10.60
N VAL A 326 20.91 7.93 -11.18
CA VAL A 326 19.64 7.79 -11.92
C VAL A 326 18.85 6.53 -11.55
N GLY A 327 19.53 5.46 -11.10
CA GLY A 327 18.93 4.18 -10.80
C GLY A 327 19.46 3.55 -9.52
N GLY A 328 18.76 2.52 -9.06
CA GLY A 328 19.00 1.88 -7.76
C GLY A 328 18.60 0.41 -7.68
N ASP A 329 18.07 -0.17 -8.76
CA ASP A 329 17.61 -1.55 -8.83
C ASP A 329 17.45 -2.09 -10.26
N PHE A 330 17.01 -3.32 -10.42
CA PHE A 330 16.76 -3.94 -11.71
C PHE A 330 15.45 -3.47 -12.37
N GLY A 331 15.27 -3.79 -13.66
CA GLY A 331 14.09 -3.38 -14.45
C GLY A 331 12.74 -3.83 -13.90
N TYR A 332 12.69 -4.98 -13.22
CA TYR A 332 11.46 -5.45 -12.56
C TYR A 332 11.02 -4.56 -11.38
N HIS A 333 11.91 -3.71 -10.89
CA HIS A 333 11.68 -2.71 -9.85
C HIS A 333 11.66 -1.26 -10.37
N TYR A 334 11.26 -1.05 -11.63
CA TYR A 334 11.25 0.29 -12.24
C TYR A 334 12.62 0.98 -12.10
N LEU A 335 13.69 0.19 -12.27
CA LEU A 335 15.09 0.61 -12.16
C LEU A 335 15.50 1.12 -10.77
N GLY A 336 14.62 1.03 -9.76
CA GLY A 336 14.79 1.74 -8.49
C GLY A 336 14.90 3.26 -8.67
N SER A 337 14.35 3.81 -9.78
CA SER A 337 14.44 5.24 -10.10
C SER A 337 13.51 6.04 -9.19
N ALA A 338 14.07 6.99 -8.43
CA ALA A 338 13.26 7.87 -7.59
C ALA A 338 12.30 8.73 -8.43
N ILE A 339 12.73 9.23 -9.59
CA ILE A 339 11.87 9.95 -10.54
C ILE A 339 10.67 9.11 -10.98
N TRP A 340 10.91 7.85 -11.38
CA TRP A 340 9.83 6.99 -11.88
C TRP A 340 8.83 6.66 -10.76
N PHE A 341 9.33 6.35 -9.55
CA PHE A 341 8.48 6.14 -8.38
C PHE A 341 7.67 7.39 -7.99
N THR A 342 8.28 8.58 -8.00
CA THR A 342 7.59 9.85 -7.76
C THR A 342 6.49 10.08 -8.80
N ARG A 343 6.79 9.94 -10.10
CA ARG A 343 5.78 10.13 -11.15
C ARG A 343 4.63 9.13 -11.06
N ILE A 344 4.91 7.87 -10.71
CA ILE A 344 3.87 6.86 -10.48
C ILE A 344 3.00 7.26 -9.29
N GLY A 345 3.60 7.67 -8.17
CA GLY A 345 2.85 8.16 -7.01
C GLY A 345 2.00 9.38 -7.34
N HIS A 346 2.51 10.28 -8.18
CA HIS A 346 1.77 11.45 -8.67
C HIS A 346 0.53 11.04 -9.47
N ALA A 347 0.70 10.15 -10.45
CA ALA A 347 -0.39 9.63 -11.26
C ALA A 347 -1.41 8.82 -10.43
N MET A 348 -0.97 8.11 -9.38
CA MET A 348 -1.88 7.50 -8.41
C MET A 348 -2.73 8.54 -7.69
N GLY A 349 -2.11 9.66 -7.28
CA GLY A 349 -2.78 10.78 -6.64
C GLY A 349 -3.82 11.42 -7.56
N GLU A 350 -3.44 11.79 -8.78
CA GLU A 350 -4.37 12.35 -9.77
C GLU A 350 -5.56 11.43 -10.04
N ALA A 351 -5.30 10.13 -10.23
CA ALA A 351 -6.35 9.15 -10.46
C ALA A 351 -7.28 9.02 -9.24
N MET A 352 -6.74 9.01 -8.02
CA MET A 352 -7.52 8.91 -6.79
C MET A 352 -8.40 10.15 -6.59
N LEU A 353 -7.82 11.36 -6.74
CA LEU A 353 -8.55 12.61 -6.61
C LEU A 353 -9.66 12.76 -7.66
N GLU A 354 -9.45 12.23 -8.86
CA GLU A 354 -10.54 12.16 -9.85
C GLU A 354 -11.69 11.27 -9.41
N LEU A 355 -11.41 10.10 -8.82
CA LEU A 355 -12.46 9.20 -8.33
C LEU A 355 -13.19 9.81 -7.13
N CYS A 356 -12.46 10.40 -6.18
CA CYS A 356 -13.06 11.02 -4.98
C CYS A 356 -13.98 12.21 -5.32
N ARG A 357 -13.71 12.97 -6.39
CA ARG A 357 -14.58 14.08 -6.84
C ARG A 357 -15.90 13.64 -7.44
N LYS A 358 -16.02 12.38 -7.86
CA LYS A 358 -17.22 11.83 -8.52
C LYS A 358 -18.17 11.13 -7.53
N GLN A 359 -17.83 11.10 -6.25
CA GLN A 359 -18.60 10.43 -5.20
C GLN A 359 -19.71 11.30 -4.61
#